data_AF-R9KL19-F1
#
_entry.id   AF-R9KL19-F1
#
_cell.length_a   1.000
_cell.length_b   1.000
_cell.length_c   1.000
_cell.angle_alpha   90.00
_cell.angle_beta   90.00
_cell.angle_gamma   90.00
#
_symmetry.space_group_name_H-M   'P 1'
#
loop_
_entity.id
_entity.type
_entity.pdbx_description
1 polymer ?
#
loop_
_entity_poly.entity_id
_entity_poly.type
_entity_poly.pdbx_seq_one_letter_code
_entity_poly.pdbx_strand_id
1 'polypeptide(L)'
;METLARELERGIDIICVGYYYYKEKNIFPKAQVLADRIQRFCGSFLQGDIYGMGEEEYEVLRKYVIQVLKDYLEALEKKDTVYMLDTLDYGLRELLNIYIDKEKEDNIDAEEAGNE
;
A
#
# COMPACT_ATOMS: atom_id res chain seq x y z
N MET A 1 -8.41 -0.13 -10.38
CA MET A 1 -7.90 -0.15 -9.00
C MET A 1 -6.59 -0.91 -8.89
N GLU A 2 -6.48 -2.11 -9.47
CA GLU A 2 -5.22 -2.86 -9.52
C GLU A 2 -4.00 -2.04 -10.01
N THR A 3 -4.13 -1.29 -11.11
CA THR A 3 -3.03 -0.43 -11.59
C THR A 3 -2.55 0.58 -10.54
N LEU A 4 -3.48 1.24 -9.83
CA LEU A 4 -3.15 2.18 -8.76
C LEU A 4 -2.50 1.46 -7.57
N ALA A 5 -2.97 0.25 -7.25
CA ALA A 5 -2.39 -0.57 -6.19
C ALA A 5 -0.93 -0.93 -6.52
N ARG A 6 -0.65 -1.37 -7.75
CA ARG A 6 0.71 -1.71 -8.21
C ARG A 6 1.63 -0.48 -8.27
N GLU A 7 1.12 0.69 -8.64
CA GLU A 7 1.89 1.93 -8.57
C GLU A 7 2.30 2.29 -7.14
N LEU A 8 1.36 2.14 -6.19
CA LEU A 8 1.62 2.37 -4.78
C LEU A 8 2.60 1.35 -4.21
N GLU A 9 2.43 0.06 -4.54
CA GLU A 9 3.32 -1.01 -4.11
C GLU A 9 4.77 -0.72 -4.51
N ARG A 10 5.02 -0.42 -5.80
CA ARG A 10 6.37 -0.05 -6.27
C ARG A 10 6.91 1.18 -5.54
N GLY A 11 6.05 2.16 -5.25
CA GLY A 11 6.42 3.35 -4.49
C GLY A 11 6.88 3.02 -3.07
N ILE A 12 6.15 2.13 -2.39
CA ILE A 12 6.48 1.62 -1.06
C ILE A 12 7.77 0.82 -1.12
N ASP A 13 7.94 -0.07 -2.11
CA ASP A 13 9.16 -0.85 -2.29
C ASP A 13 10.39 0.05 -2.45
N ILE A 14 10.30 1.09 -3.28
CA ILE A 14 11.40 2.06 -3.46
C ILE A 14 11.76 2.74 -2.13
N ILE A 15 10.77 3.09 -1.30
CA ILE A 15 11.00 3.73 0.00
C ILE A 15 11.66 2.73 0.98
N CYS A 16 11.06 1.54 1.14
CA CYS A 16 11.53 0.52 2.05
C CYS A 16 12.92 0.02 1.65
N VAL A 17 13.15 -0.28 0.37
CA VAL A 17 14.46 -0.72 -0.13
C VAL A 17 15.50 0.39 0.04
N GLY A 18 15.14 1.64 -0.29
CA GLY A 18 15.96 2.82 -0.06
C GLY A 18 16.46 2.92 1.39
N TYR A 19 15.55 2.75 2.35
CA TYR A 19 15.89 2.82 3.76
C TYR A 19 16.69 1.61 4.25
N TYR A 20 16.17 0.40 4.07
CA TYR A 20 16.75 -0.81 4.67
C TYR A 20 18.08 -1.21 4.04
N TYR A 21 18.20 -1.13 2.72
CA TYR A 21 19.37 -1.59 1.98
C TYR A 21 20.32 -0.45 1.64
N TYR A 22 19.81 0.66 1.11
CA TYR A 22 20.65 1.78 0.66
C TYR A 22 20.92 2.83 1.76
N LYS A 23 20.37 2.65 2.97
CA LYS A 23 20.57 3.53 4.13
C LYS A 23 20.19 4.99 3.85
N GLU A 24 19.21 5.18 2.97
CA GLU A 24 18.65 6.50 2.69
C GLU A 24 17.98 7.05 3.95
N LYS A 25 18.44 8.24 4.39
CA LYS A 25 18.01 8.81 5.67
C LYS A 25 16.73 9.63 5.60
N ASN A 26 16.33 10.09 4.41
CA ASN A 26 15.18 10.97 4.25
C ASN A 26 14.17 10.40 3.26
N ILE A 27 13.22 9.62 3.78
CA ILE A 27 12.17 8.98 2.99
C ILE A 27 10.94 9.87 2.76
N PHE A 28 10.80 10.96 3.51
CA PHE A 28 9.57 11.76 3.52
C PHE A 28 9.21 12.42 2.19
N PRO A 29 10.16 12.95 1.39
CA PRO A 29 9.82 13.49 0.08
C PRO A 29 9.17 12.44 -0.82
N LYS A 30 9.68 11.20 -0.80
CA LYS A 30 9.11 10.08 -1.56
C LYS A 30 7.73 9.70 -1.03
N ALA A 31 7.59 9.60 0.29
CA ALA A 31 6.29 9.32 0.92
C ALA A 31 5.25 10.41 0.57
N GLN A 32 5.63 11.68 0.51
CA GLN A 32 4.75 12.79 0.11
C GLN A 32 4.33 12.73 -1.35
N VAL A 33 5.21 12.29 -2.25
CA VAL A 33 4.87 12.07 -3.67
C VAL A 33 3.78 11.00 -3.84
N LEU A 34 3.65 10.08 -2.89
CA LEU A 34 2.60 9.06 -2.88
C LEU A 34 1.27 9.57 -2.31
N ALA A 35 1.21 10.73 -1.64
CA ALA A 35 0.05 11.17 -0.85
C ALA A 35 -1.27 11.17 -1.64
N ASP A 36 -1.30 11.76 -2.84
CA ASP A 36 -2.51 11.79 -3.69
C ASP A 36 -2.98 10.38 -4.07
N ARG A 37 -2.04 9.49 -4.40
CA ARG A 37 -2.35 8.11 -4.75
C ARG A 37 -2.88 7.34 -3.55
N ILE A 38 -2.27 7.51 -2.37
CA ILE A 38 -2.73 6.91 -1.10
C ILE A 38 -4.16 7.38 -0.79
N GLN A 39 -4.41 8.69 -0.87
CA GLN A 39 -5.73 9.26 -0.61
C GLN A 39 -6.78 8.71 -1.58
N ARG A 40 -6.49 8.66 -2.88
CA ARG A 40 -7.40 8.13 -3.89
C ARG A 40 -7.66 6.64 -3.71
N PHE A 41 -6.63 5.87 -3.37
CA PHE A 41 -6.71 4.44 -3.14
C PHE A 41 -7.53 4.11 -1.88
N CYS A 42 -7.15 4.68 -0.74
CA CYS A 42 -7.92 4.50 0.50
C CYS A 42 -9.35 5.05 0.35
N GLY A 43 -9.53 6.16 -0.37
CA GLY A 43 -10.82 6.76 -0.63
C GLY A 43 -11.80 5.83 -1.38
N SER A 44 -11.31 4.91 -2.23
CA SER A 44 -12.22 3.98 -2.93
C SER A 44 -12.92 3.00 -2.00
N PHE A 45 -12.27 2.60 -0.89
CA PHE A 45 -12.88 1.72 0.10
C PHE A 45 -13.98 2.43 0.92
N LEU A 46 -13.99 3.76 0.93
CA LEU A 46 -14.90 4.58 1.75
C LEU A 46 -16.15 5.04 0.98
N GLN A 47 -16.34 4.62 -0.28
CA GLN A 47 -17.45 5.06 -1.14
C GLN A 47 -18.75 4.24 -0.94
N GLY A 48 -18.82 3.42 0.11
CA GLY A 48 -19.91 2.47 0.35
C GLY A 48 -19.50 1.02 0.04
N ASP A 49 -20.36 0.08 0.38
CA ASP A 49 -20.12 -1.35 0.14
C ASP A 49 -20.26 -1.68 -1.36
N ILE A 50 -19.18 -1.43 -2.11
CA ILE A 50 -19.07 -1.75 -3.54
C ILE A 50 -18.59 -3.20 -3.77
N TYR A 51 -18.33 -3.95 -2.70
CA TYR A 51 -17.74 -5.30 -2.75
C TYR A 51 -18.75 -6.38 -2.33
N GLY A 52 -19.96 -5.99 -1.91
CA GLY A 52 -20.99 -6.90 -1.46
C GLY A 52 -20.67 -7.56 -0.11
N MET A 53 -19.94 -6.85 0.75
CA MET A 53 -19.60 -7.27 2.10
C MET A 53 -20.79 -7.16 3.05
N GLY A 54 -20.79 -7.94 4.13
CA GLY A 54 -21.70 -7.68 5.24
C GLY A 54 -21.44 -6.30 5.86
N GLU A 55 -22.47 -5.68 6.44
CA GLU A 55 -22.34 -4.35 7.09
C GLU A 55 -21.24 -4.36 8.17
N GLU A 56 -21.18 -5.39 9.00
CA GLU A 56 -20.15 -5.53 10.05
C GLU A 56 -18.74 -5.66 9.47
N GLU A 57 -18.58 -6.43 8.39
CA GLU A 57 -17.29 -6.63 7.71
C GLU A 57 -16.83 -5.33 7.04
N TYR A 58 -17.75 -4.63 6.37
CA TYR A 58 -17.49 -3.33 5.77
C TYR A 58 -17.08 -2.29 6.82
N GLU A 59 -17.73 -2.29 7.99
CA GLU A 59 -17.38 -1.42 9.11
C GLU A 59 -15.97 -1.70 9.65
N VAL A 60 -15.55 -2.96 9.71
CA VAL A 60 -14.18 -3.34 10.09
C VAL A 60 -13.17 -2.82 9.09
N LEU A 61 -13.40 -3.06 7.79
CA LEU A 61 -12.51 -2.56 6.73
C LEU A 61 -12.43 -1.03 6.75
N ARG A 62 -13.57 -0.35 6.89
CA ARG A 62 -13.65 1.11 6.94
C ARG A 62 -12.80 1.68 8.08
N LYS A 63 -12.90 1.10 9.29
CA LYS A 63 -12.10 1.51 10.44
C LYS A 63 -10.60 1.29 10.18
N TYR A 64 -10.24 0.15 9.59
CA TYR A 64 -8.85 -0.15 9.25
C TYR A 64 -8.27 0.86 8.24
N VAL A 65 -8.98 1.15 7.14
CA VAL A 65 -8.57 2.14 6.14
C VAL A 65 -8.38 3.53 6.76
N ILE A 66 -9.30 3.95 7.62
CA ILE A 66 -9.20 5.24 8.33
C ILE A 66 -7.98 5.25 9.27
N GLN A 67 -7.69 4.14 9.96
CA GLN A 67 -6.54 4.04 10.85
C GLN A 67 -5.23 4.19 10.07
N VAL A 68 -5.06 3.43 8.98
CA VAL A 68 -3.86 3.51 8.12
C VAL A 68 -3.64 4.94 7.58
N LEU A 69 -4.71 5.63 7.17
CA LEU A 69 -4.62 7.03 6.72
C LEU A 69 -4.17 7.97 7.86
N LYS A 70 -4.68 7.78 9.08
CA LYS A 70 -4.27 8.58 10.24
C LYS A 70 -2.81 8.33 10.58
N ASP A 71 -2.39 7.07 10.59
CA ASP A 71 -1.00 6.67 10.87
C ASP A 71 -0.05 7.33 9.85
N TYR A 72 -0.43 7.35 8.57
CA TYR A 72 0.37 7.96 7.51
C TYR A 72 0.53 9.47 7.72
N LEU A 73 -0.57 10.16 8.03
CA LEU A 73 -0.56 11.61 8.30
C LEU A 73 0.26 11.94 9.56
N GLU A 74 0.09 11.16 10.62
CA GLU A 74 0.79 11.35 11.88
C GLU A 74 2.30 11.11 11.72
N ALA A 75 2.70 10.04 11.02
CA ALA A 75 4.08 9.77 10.69
C ALA A 75 4.69 10.89 9.83
N LEU A 76 3.91 11.44 8.89
CA LEU A 76 4.35 12.54 8.04
C LEU A 76 4.55 13.87 8.80
N GLU A 77 3.63 14.17 9.73
CA GLU A 77 3.66 15.35 10.59
C GLU A 77 4.84 15.30 11.57
N LYS A 78 4.99 14.17 12.28
CA LYS A 78 6.05 13.97 13.27
C LYS A 78 7.42 13.74 12.66
N LYS A 79 7.49 13.51 11.34
CA LYS A 79 8.70 13.04 10.65
C LYS A 79 9.28 11.78 11.31
N ASP A 80 8.42 10.88 11.75
CA ASP A 80 8.81 9.61 12.34
C ASP A 80 9.06 8.58 11.23
N THR A 81 10.33 8.22 11.06
CA THR A 81 10.75 7.32 9.97
C THR A 81 10.29 5.89 10.21
N VAL A 82 10.36 5.41 11.46
CA VAL A 82 9.96 4.04 11.79
C VAL A 82 8.45 3.90 11.60
N TYR A 83 7.69 4.88 12.09
CA TYR A 83 6.24 4.86 11.95
C TYR A 83 5.79 5.00 10.49
N MET A 84 6.48 5.82 9.69
CA MET A 84 6.19 5.94 8.26
C MET A 84 6.44 4.61 7.53
N LEU A 85 7.56 3.93 7.81
CA LEU A 85 7.87 2.64 7.20
C LEU A 85 6.86 1.56 7.61
N ASP A 86 6.53 1.50 8.89
CA ASP A 86 5.53 0.55 9.40
C ASP A 86 4.16 0.77 8.74
N THR A 87 3.71 2.02 8.68
CA THR A 87 2.45 2.39 8.04
C THR A 87 2.44 2.01 6.56
N LEU A 88 3.53 2.25 5.83
CA LEU A 88 3.59 1.95 4.40
C LEU A 88 3.68 0.44 4.14
N ASP A 89 4.55 -0.27 4.86
CA ASP A 89 4.89 -1.67 4.55
C ASP A 89 3.93 -2.69 5.18
N TYR A 90 3.37 -2.38 6.35
CA TYR A 90 2.45 -3.28 7.07
C TYR A 90 1.02 -2.75 7.14
N GLY A 91 0.81 -1.42 7.09
CA GLY A 91 -0.54 -0.86 7.05
C GLY A 91 -1.12 -0.84 5.64
N LEU A 92 -0.51 -0.03 4.77
CA LEU A 92 -1.00 0.24 3.43
C LEU A 92 -0.86 -0.98 2.51
N ARG A 93 0.24 -1.74 2.61
CA ARG A 93 0.45 -2.93 1.76
C ARG A 93 -0.66 -3.97 1.92
N GLU A 94 -1.20 -4.17 3.11
CA GLU A 94 -2.33 -5.08 3.33
C GLU A 94 -3.57 -4.67 2.53
N LEU A 95 -3.82 -3.36 2.42
CA LEU A 95 -4.91 -2.85 1.57
C LEU A 95 -4.60 -3.06 0.07
N LEU A 96 -3.33 -2.91 -0.35
CA LEU A 96 -2.92 -3.13 -1.73
C LEU A 96 -3.11 -4.59 -2.15
N ASN A 97 -2.80 -5.54 -1.27
CA ASN A 97 -2.91 -6.98 -1.51
C ASN A 97 -4.35 -7.41 -1.84
N ILE A 98 -5.38 -6.64 -1.47
CA ILE A 98 -6.78 -6.90 -1.87
C ILE A 98 -6.95 -6.85 -3.40
N TYR A 99 -6.15 -6.03 -4.08
CA TYR A 99 -6.21 -5.84 -5.54
C TYR A 99 -5.05 -6.47 -6.30
N ILE A 100 -3.98 -6.84 -5.61
CA ILE A 100 -2.78 -7.41 -6.20
C ILE A 100 -2.84 -8.92 -6.00
N ASP A 101 -3.13 -9.62 -7.09
CA ASP A 101 -3.18 -11.07 -7.11
C ASP A 101 -1.75 -11.63 -7.16
N LYS A 102 -1.16 -11.88 -5.98
CA LYS A 102 0.23 -12.35 -5.86
C LYS A 102 0.44 -13.74 -6.48
N GLU A 103 -0.59 -14.58 -6.58
CA GLU A 103 -0.49 -15.91 -7.20
C GLU A 103 -0.24 -15.86 -8.72
N LYS A 104 -0.48 -14.72 -9.38
CA LYS A 104 -0.19 -14.55 -10.80
C LYS A 104 1.25 -14.16 -11.10
N GLU A 105 1.99 -13.62 -10.14
CA GLU A 105 3.38 -13.18 -10.37
C GLU A 105 4.36 -14.36 -10.36
N ASP A 106 4.13 -15.38 -9.53
CA ASP A 106 4.96 -16.60 -9.49
C ASP A 106 4.82 -17.50 -10.74
N ASN A 107 3.84 -17.24 -11.60
CA ASN A 107 3.58 -18.03 -12.81
C ASN A 107 4.14 -17.43 -14.11
N ILE A 108 4.64 -16.18 -14.09
CA ILE A 108 5.23 -15.56 -15.29
C ILE A 108 6.62 -16.13 -15.58
N ASP A 109 7.36 -16.54 -14.55
CA ASP A 109 8.68 -17.15 -14.71
C ASP A 109 8.64 -18.63 -15.16
N ALA A 110 7.45 -19.26 -15.13
CA ALA A 110 7.29 -20.68 -15.48
C ALA A 110 6.86 -20.93 -16.93
N GLU A 111 6.27 -19.95 -17.62
CA GLU A 111 5.85 -20.11 -19.03
C GLU A 111 6.97 -19.88 -20.05
N GLU A 112 8.06 -19.18 -19.69
CA GLU A 112 9.20 -18.98 -20.60
C GLU A 112 10.24 -20.12 -20.56
N ALA A 113 10.14 -21.07 -19.63
CA ALA A 113 11.06 -22.22 -19.51
C ALA A 113 10.59 -23.49 -20.24
N GLY A 114 9.52 -23.41 -21.03
CA GLY A 114 8.81 -24.57 -21.60
C GLY A 114 8.86 -24.73 -23.12
N ASN A 115 9.75 -24.02 -23.83
CA ASN A 115 9.96 -24.23 -25.27
C ASN A 115 11.46 -24.30 -25.61
N GLU A 116 12.06 -25.46 -25.33
CA GLU A 116 13.22 -25.99 -26.09
C GLU A 116 12.97 -27.45 -26.47
#